data_AF-A0A7J9MGK7-F1
#
_entry.id   AF-A0A7J9MGK7-F1
#
_cell.length_a   1.000
_cell.length_b   1.000
_cell.length_c   1.000
_cell.angle_alpha   90.00
_cell.angle_beta   90.00
_cell.angle_gamma   90.00
#
_symmetry.space_group_name_H-M   'P 1'
#
loop_
_entity.id
_entity.type
_entity.pdbx_description
1 polymer ?
#
loop_
_entity_poly.entity_id
_entity_poly.type
_entity_poly.pdbx_seq_one_letter_code
_entity_poly.pdbx_strand_id
1 'polypeptide(L)'
;MKGGRKNLKRAAKDQILNLQHGQSVMQVLSLRGSNLIEVIDARGQKSLALFPAKFQKSMWIKRGSFVVVDESGKEKALESGSKVACIVSQVMFFDQVRALQKSPEWPEIFKSSNLDDSNENDGGATSESLQRDTTPIEVNDEIESSDEDGLPPLEANLNRIRPFELQSDRESDSGSDTD
;
A
#
# COMPACT_ATOMS: atom_id res chain seq x y z
N MET A 1 26.44 9.85 7.90
CA MET A 1 26.15 9.97 6.44
C MET A 1 24.73 9.44 6.16
N LYS A 2 23.73 10.31 5.98
CA LYS A 2 22.29 9.94 5.89
C LYS A 2 21.65 10.43 4.57
N GLY A 3 22.41 10.47 3.48
CA GLY A 3 22.00 11.10 2.22
C GLY A 3 21.45 10.17 1.11
N GLY A 4 21.76 8.87 1.13
CA GLY A 4 21.48 8.01 -0.03
C GLY A 4 20.02 7.60 -0.26
N ARG A 5 19.17 7.61 0.78
CA ARG A 5 17.84 6.98 0.72
C ARG A 5 16.83 7.74 -0.16
N LYS A 6 16.89 9.07 -0.17
CA LYS A 6 15.98 9.90 -0.98
C LYS A 6 16.21 9.68 -2.47
N ASN A 7 17.45 9.42 -2.87
CA ASN A 7 17.81 9.21 -4.28
C ASN A 7 17.30 7.88 -4.83
N LEU A 8 17.29 6.80 -4.03
CA LEU A 8 16.81 5.50 -4.49
C LEU A 8 15.32 5.51 -4.84
N LYS A 9 14.48 6.15 -4.02
CA LYS A 9 13.03 6.25 -4.29
C LYS A 9 12.74 7.08 -5.54
N ARG A 10 13.44 8.21 -5.69
CA ARG A 10 13.28 9.09 -6.87
C ARG A 10 13.72 8.39 -8.15
N ALA A 11 14.91 7.79 -8.15
CA ALA A 11 15.43 7.03 -9.29
C ALA A 11 14.50 5.87 -9.66
N ALA A 12 13.97 5.14 -8.68
CA ALA A 12 13.07 4.02 -8.94
C ALA A 12 11.72 4.46 -9.53
N LYS A 13 11.22 5.67 -9.22
CA LYS A 13 9.95 6.21 -9.74
C LYS A 13 10.10 6.76 -11.16
N ASP A 14 11.20 7.47 -11.42
CA ASP A 14 11.43 8.19 -12.68
C ASP A 14 11.98 7.29 -13.81
N GLN A 15 12.37 6.05 -13.50
CA GLN A 15 12.89 5.11 -14.49
C GLN A 15 11.76 4.56 -15.37
N ILE A 16 11.75 5.02 -16.62
CA ILE A 16 10.99 4.41 -17.73
C ILE A 16 11.43 2.95 -17.84
N LEU A 17 10.45 2.04 -17.87
CA LEU A 17 10.62 0.58 -17.78
C LEU A 17 11.28 -0.01 -19.04
N ASN A 18 12.55 0.30 -19.28
CA ASN A 18 13.35 -0.35 -20.30
C ASN A 18 14.00 -1.59 -19.69
N LEU A 19 13.27 -2.72 -19.72
CA LEU A 19 13.81 -4.02 -19.33
C LEU A 19 15.10 -4.27 -20.11
N GLN A 20 16.22 -4.41 -19.40
CA GLN A 20 17.49 -4.71 -20.03
C GLN A 20 17.52 -6.18 -20.46
N HIS A 21 18.46 -6.53 -21.34
CA HIS A 21 18.66 -7.92 -21.76
C HIS A 21 18.92 -8.80 -20.52
N GLY A 22 18.16 -9.90 -20.39
CA GLY A 22 18.23 -10.81 -19.23
C GLY A 22 17.40 -10.40 -18.02
N GLN A 23 16.63 -9.30 -18.10
CA GLN A 23 15.68 -8.92 -17.06
C GLN A 23 14.25 -9.35 -17.42
N SER A 24 13.50 -9.84 -16.43
CA SER A 24 12.09 -10.21 -16.57
C SER A 24 11.26 -9.64 -15.41
N VAL A 25 9.99 -9.37 -15.69
CA VAL A 25 9.02 -8.96 -14.66
C VAL A 25 8.42 -10.21 -14.03
N MET A 26 8.53 -10.31 -12.71
CA MET A 26 7.99 -11.42 -11.94
C MET A 26 7.07 -10.92 -10.82
N GLN A 27 6.12 -11.77 -10.43
CA GLN A 27 5.22 -11.50 -9.32
C GLN A 27 5.70 -12.21 -8.06
N VAL A 28 5.64 -11.54 -6.91
CA VAL A 28 5.96 -12.11 -5.59
C VAL A 28 4.80 -13.01 -5.14
N LEU A 29 5.06 -14.31 -5.02
CA LEU A 29 4.11 -15.28 -4.49
C LEU A 29 4.14 -15.36 -2.95
N SER A 30 5.34 -15.38 -2.37
CA SER A 30 5.50 -15.56 -0.93
C SER A 30 6.82 -14.99 -0.43
N LEU A 31 6.82 -14.52 0.81
CA LEU A 31 8.02 -14.08 1.52
C LEU A 31 8.58 -15.30 2.26
N ARG A 32 9.76 -15.80 1.85
CA ARG A 32 10.36 -17.01 2.47
C ARG A 32 11.16 -16.71 3.73
N GLY A 33 11.29 -15.43 4.08
CA GLY A 33 12.12 -14.95 5.18
C GLY A 33 13.55 -14.66 4.75
N SER A 34 14.32 -14.04 5.65
CA SER A 34 15.65 -13.52 5.34
C SER A 34 15.61 -12.57 4.13
N ASN A 35 16.50 -12.73 3.16
CA ASN A 35 16.55 -12.01 1.90
C ASN A 35 16.03 -12.87 0.72
N LEU A 36 15.17 -13.86 0.96
CA LEU A 36 14.63 -14.72 -0.08
C LEU A 36 13.11 -14.53 -0.25
N ILE A 37 12.71 -14.46 -1.50
CA ILE A 37 11.32 -14.38 -1.90
C ILE A 37 11.03 -15.43 -2.97
N GLU A 38 9.82 -15.97 -2.94
CA GLU A 38 9.31 -16.83 -4.00
C GLU A 38 8.62 -15.96 -5.03
N VAL A 39 9.04 -16.10 -6.28
CA VAL A 39 8.54 -15.34 -7.42
C VAL A 39 8.02 -16.28 -8.49
N ILE A 40 7.09 -15.79 -9.30
CA ILE A 40 6.56 -16.48 -10.47
C ILE A 40 6.85 -15.67 -11.73
N ASP A 41 7.45 -16.33 -12.71
CA ASP A 41 7.77 -15.77 -14.03
C ASP A 41 6.52 -15.72 -14.93
N ALA A 42 6.57 -14.96 -16.03
CA ALA A 42 5.56 -14.84 -17.08
C ALA A 42 5.06 -16.20 -17.64
N ARG A 43 5.86 -17.26 -17.50
CA ARG A 43 5.55 -18.63 -17.90
C ARG A 43 4.85 -19.47 -16.82
N GLY A 44 4.60 -18.89 -15.64
CA GLY A 44 4.02 -19.58 -14.49
C GLY A 44 5.02 -20.42 -13.68
N GLN A 45 6.32 -20.32 -13.96
CA GLN A 45 7.35 -21.07 -13.23
C GLN A 45 7.72 -20.35 -11.94
N LYS A 46 7.75 -21.10 -10.83
CA LYS A 46 8.15 -20.59 -9.51
C LYS A 46 9.67 -20.66 -9.35
N SER A 47 10.25 -19.66 -8.71
CA SER A 47 11.69 -19.59 -8.45
C SER A 47 11.97 -18.80 -7.17
N LEU A 48 13.13 -19.05 -6.57
CA LEU A 48 13.60 -18.23 -5.45
C LEU A 48 14.47 -17.09 -5.97
N ALA A 49 14.13 -15.88 -5.55
CA ALA A 49 14.90 -14.67 -5.82
C ALA A 49 15.55 -14.13 -4.55
N LEU A 50 16.80 -13.68 -4.69
CA LEU A 50 17.47 -12.88 -3.68
C LEU A 50 16.91 -11.45 -3.72
N PHE A 51 16.55 -10.93 -2.55
CA PHE A 51 16.10 -9.56 -2.36
C PHE A 51 17.23 -8.71 -1.78
N PRO A 52 17.91 -7.86 -2.58
CA PRO A 52 19.10 -7.13 -2.12
C PRO A 52 18.83 -6.21 -0.92
N ALA A 53 19.80 -6.15 -0.01
CA ALA A 53 19.72 -5.36 1.23
C ALA A 53 19.50 -3.85 0.99
N LYS A 54 19.87 -3.32 -0.20
CA LYS A 54 19.61 -1.92 -0.60
C LYS A 54 18.13 -1.54 -0.55
N PHE A 55 17.23 -2.53 -0.64
CA PHE A 55 15.78 -2.32 -0.63
C PHE A 55 15.14 -2.43 0.75
N GLN A 56 15.72 -3.18 1.68
CA GLN A 56 15.08 -3.56 2.96
C GLN A 56 14.61 -2.39 3.83
N LYS A 57 15.20 -1.19 3.68
CA LYS A 57 14.86 0.01 4.48
C LYS A 57 14.07 1.06 3.71
N SER A 58 13.87 0.86 2.41
CA SER A 58 13.39 1.90 1.48
C SER A 58 12.18 1.44 0.69
N MET A 59 12.09 0.14 0.38
CA MET A 59 11.01 -0.48 -0.36
C MET A 59 10.40 -1.60 0.47
N TRP A 60 9.08 -1.64 0.50
CA TRP A 60 8.31 -2.71 1.13
C TRP A 60 7.69 -3.56 0.03
N ILE A 61 7.75 -4.88 0.19
CA ILE A 61 7.16 -5.86 -0.72
C ILE A 61 6.23 -6.77 0.07
N LYS A 62 5.14 -7.19 -0.58
CA LYS A 62 4.17 -8.15 -0.07
C LYS A 62 3.81 -9.16 -1.16
N ARG A 63 3.05 -10.20 -0.83
CA ARG A 63 2.42 -11.09 -1.83
C ARG A 63 1.65 -10.25 -2.86
N GLY A 64 1.76 -10.63 -4.13
CA GLY A 64 1.16 -9.92 -5.27
C GLY A 64 1.97 -8.70 -5.76
N SER A 65 3.05 -8.31 -5.08
CA SER A 65 3.92 -7.23 -5.58
C SER A 65 4.65 -7.66 -6.84
N PHE A 66 4.97 -6.71 -7.73
CA PHE A 66 5.77 -6.98 -8.92
C PHE A 66 7.20 -6.47 -8.75
N VAL A 67 8.15 -7.23 -9.28
CA VAL A 67 9.58 -6.93 -9.22
C VAL A 67 10.22 -7.21 -10.57
N VAL A 68 11.27 -6.44 -10.90
CA VAL A 68 12.16 -6.76 -12.02
C VAL A 68 13.30 -7.59 -11.49
N VAL A 69 13.52 -8.73 -12.12
CA VAL A 69 14.48 -9.75 -11.72
C VAL A 69 15.52 -9.89 -12.82
N ASP A 70 16.80 -9.95 -12.45
CA ASP A 70 17.89 -10.31 -13.34
C ASP A 70 18.04 -11.84 -13.35
N GLU A 71 17.82 -12.43 -14.52
CA GLU A 71 17.92 -13.87 -14.78
C GLU A 71 19.31 -14.30 -15.24
N SER A 72 20.26 -13.39 -15.42
CA SER A 72 21.62 -13.73 -15.88
C SER A 72 22.33 -14.73 -14.94
N GLY A 73 21.93 -14.78 -13.67
CA GLY A 73 22.43 -15.73 -12.68
C GLY A 73 21.73 -17.10 -12.69
N LYS A 74 20.59 -17.24 -13.39
CA LYS A 74 19.71 -18.42 -13.34
C LYS A 74 20.35 -19.65 -13.95
N GLU A 75 20.98 -19.48 -15.11
CA GLU A 75 21.69 -20.56 -15.79
C GLU A 75 22.86 -21.08 -14.94
N LYS A 76 23.68 -20.17 -14.40
CA LYS A 76 24.81 -20.51 -13.52
C LYS A 76 24.35 -21.17 -12.22
N ALA A 77 23.24 -20.70 -11.65
CA ALA A 77 22.66 -21.29 -10.45
C ALA A 77 22.18 -22.72 -10.71
N LEU A 78 21.55 -22.97 -11.87
CA LEU A 78 21.09 -24.29 -12.26
C LEU A 78 22.26 -25.27 -12.45
N GLU A 79 23.33 -24.82 -13.13
CA GLU A 79 24.55 -25.61 -13.30
C GLU A 79 25.24 -25.94 -11.96
N SER A 80 25.19 -24.99 -11.01
CA SER A 80 25.78 -25.17 -9.67
C SER A 80 24.87 -25.92 -8.67
N GLY A 81 23.65 -26.29 -9.07
CA GLY A 81 22.65 -26.90 -8.18
C GLY A 81 22.09 -25.97 -7.10
N SER A 82 22.25 -24.65 -7.26
CA SER A 82 21.69 -23.65 -6.34
C SER A 82 20.19 -23.48 -6.56
N LYS A 83 19.42 -23.53 -5.47
CA LYS A 83 17.96 -23.29 -5.50
C LYS A 83 17.60 -21.81 -5.70
N VAL A 84 18.54 -20.90 -5.45
CA VAL A 84 18.35 -19.46 -5.65
C VAL A 84 18.83 -19.11 -7.04
N ALA A 85 17.88 -18.75 -7.90
CA ALA A 85 18.12 -18.65 -9.34
C ALA A 85 18.29 -17.20 -9.82
N CYS A 86 17.85 -16.21 -9.03
CA CYS A 86 17.70 -14.88 -9.57
C CYS A 86 17.84 -13.78 -8.51
N ILE A 87 18.07 -12.54 -8.96
CA ILE A 87 18.33 -11.40 -8.07
C ILE A 87 17.38 -10.26 -8.45
N VAL A 88 16.70 -9.68 -7.46
CA VAL A 88 15.83 -8.52 -7.68
C VAL A 88 16.66 -7.29 -8.03
N SER A 89 16.44 -6.76 -9.24
CA SER A 89 17.11 -5.56 -9.74
C SER A 89 16.36 -4.29 -9.33
N GLN A 90 15.02 -4.32 -9.38
CA GLN A 90 14.12 -3.19 -9.09
C GLN A 90 12.80 -3.66 -8.49
N VAL A 91 12.22 -2.85 -7.60
CA VAL A 91 10.85 -3.03 -7.07
C VAL A 91 9.90 -2.12 -7.84
N MET A 92 8.81 -2.66 -8.36
CA MET A 92 7.85 -1.93 -9.19
C MET A 92 6.80 -1.25 -8.31
N PHE A 93 6.47 0.00 -8.65
CA PHE A 93 5.36 0.72 -8.02
C PHE A 93 4.05 0.49 -8.75
N PHE A 94 2.93 0.77 -8.07
CA PHE A 94 1.59 0.63 -8.63
C PHE A 94 1.42 1.37 -9.98
N ASP A 95 1.88 2.61 -10.07
CA ASP A 95 1.78 3.40 -11.31
C ASP A 95 2.55 2.75 -12.47
N GLN A 96 3.71 2.17 -12.18
CA GLN A 96 4.55 1.47 -13.16
C GLN A 96 3.90 0.18 -13.63
N VAL A 97 3.35 -0.60 -12.70
CA VAL A 97 2.59 -1.82 -13.01
C VAL A 97 1.38 -1.48 -13.87
N ARG A 98 0.62 -0.44 -13.52
CA ARG A 98 -0.55 0.01 -14.28
C ARG A 98 -0.19 0.51 -15.68
N ALA A 99 0.96 1.16 -15.84
CA ALA A 99 1.47 1.56 -17.14
C ALA A 99 1.85 0.34 -17.99
N LEU A 100 2.55 -0.64 -17.39
CA LEU A 100 2.97 -1.85 -18.09
C LEU A 100 1.77 -2.74 -18.45
N GLN A 101 0.75 -2.84 -17.60
CA GLN A 101 -0.49 -3.57 -17.88
C GLN A 101 -1.24 -3.09 -19.13
N LYS A 102 -1.04 -1.83 -19.55
CA LYS A 102 -1.61 -1.28 -20.79
C LYS A 102 -0.79 -1.64 -22.02
N SER A 103 0.47 -2.05 -21.84
CA SER A 103 1.33 -2.45 -22.95
C SER A 103 1.04 -3.91 -23.34
N PRO A 104 1.29 -4.30 -24.61
CA PRO A 104 1.13 -5.68 -25.06
C PRO A 104 2.16 -6.63 -24.44
N GLU A 105 3.18 -6.11 -23.75
CA GLU A 105 4.25 -6.89 -23.11
C GLU A 105 3.83 -7.44 -21.74
N TRP A 106 2.66 -7.05 -21.21
CA TRP A 106 2.17 -7.56 -19.93
C TRP A 106 1.76 -9.04 -20.00
N PRO A 107 2.39 -9.93 -19.22
CA PRO A 107 2.08 -11.36 -19.24
C PRO A 107 0.63 -11.68 -18.89
N GLU A 108 0.02 -12.58 -19.66
CA GLU A 108 -1.40 -12.93 -19.50
C GLU A 108 -1.70 -13.60 -18.17
N ILE A 109 -0.76 -14.40 -17.64
CA ILE A 109 -0.89 -15.03 -16.33
C ILE A 109 -1.10 -14.02 -15.17
N PHE A 110 -0.62 -12.78 -15.33
CA PHE A 110 -0.74 -11.75 -14.32
C PHE A 110 -2.05 -10.96 -14.44
N LYS A 111 -2.81 -11.12 -15.52
CA LYS A 111 -4.13 -10.49 -15.69
C LYS A 111 -5.17 -11.17 -14.78
N SER A 112 -5.07 -12.49 -14.65
CA SER A 112 -6.03 -13.33 -13.90
C SER A 112 -5.79 -13.32 -12.39
N SER A 113 -4.55 -13.04 -11.95
CA SER A 113 -4.16 -13.08 -10.52
C SER A 113 -4.84 -12.01 -9.66
N ASN A 114 -5.39 -10.93 -10.24
CA ASN A 114 -6.02 -9.85 -9.45
C ASN A 114 -7.37 -10.24 -8.84
N LEU A 115 -7.95 -11.38 -9.22
CA LEU A 115 -9.31 -11.77 -8.79
C LEU A 115 -9.35 -12.58 -7.48
N ASP A 116 -8.21 -13.10 -7.01
CA ASP A 116 -8.19 -14.09 -5.91
C ASP A 116 -7.72 -13.53 -4.55
N ASP A 117 -7.42 -12.22 -4.47
CA ASP A 117 -6.90 -11.60 -3.23
C ASP A 117 -8.01 -10.99 -2.34
N SER A 118 -9.28 -11.32 -2.59
CA SER A 118 -10.43 -10.78 -1.83
C SER A 118 -10.81 -11.59 -0.59
N ASN A 119 -10.14 -12.69 -0.22
CA ASN A 119 -10.68 -13.49 0.87
C ASN A 119 -9.67 -14.33 1.67
N GLU A 120 -8.77 -13.71 2.44
CA GLU A 120 -8.27 -14.30 3.72
C GLU A 120 -7.93 -13.17 4.72
N ASN A 121 -8.88 -12.92 5.63
CA ASN A 121 -8.83 -12.01 6.76
C ASN A 121 -8.06 -12.62 7.96
N ASP A 122 -7.14 -11.88 8.59
CA ASP A 122 -7.24 -11.49 10.00
C ASP A 122 -6.11 -10.51 10.42
N GLY A 123 -6.48 -9.42 11.10
CA GLY A 123 -5.57 -8.63 11.93
C GLY A 123 -5.19 -7.21 11.46
N GLY A 124 -6.16 -6.28 11.43
CA GLY A 124 -5.88 -4.85 11.71
C GLY A 124 -6.14 -3.86 10.57
N ALA A 125 -7.25 -3.11 10.72
CA ALA A 125 -7.46 -1.80 10.12
C ALA A 125 -6.22 -0.89 10.32
N THR A 126 -5.79 -0.02 9.40
CA THR A 126 -6.56 1.00 8.70
C THR A 126 -5.95 1.30 7.32
N SER A 127 -6.80 1.36 6.30
CA SER A 127 -6.49 1.92 4.99
C SER A 127 -6.69 3.43 5.03
N GLU A 128 -5.63 4.19 5.31
CA GLU A 128 -5.61 5.63 5.04
C GLU A 128 -4.64 5.95 3.90
N SER A 129 -5.25 6.31 2.78
CA SER A 129 -4.63 6.83 1.58
C SER A 129 -3.97 8.17 1.89
N LEU A 130 -2.65 8.14 2.12
CA LEU A 130 -1.82 9.34 2.22
C LEU A 130 -1.67 10.02 0.85
N GLN A 131 -2.59 10.91 0.51
CA GLN A 131 -2.31 12.03 -0.39
C GLN A 131 -1.73 13.17 0.44
N ARG A 132 -0.44 13.43 0.19
CA ARG A 132 0.26 14.60 0.68
C ARG A 132 0.02 15.71 -0.32
N ASP A 133 -0.51 16.83 0.13
CA ASP A 133 -0.15 18.14 -0.43
C ASP A 133 0.36 19.02 0.71
N THR A 134 1.45 19.72 0.40
CA THR A 134 2.25 20.54 1.31
C THR A 134 2.15 21.99 0.89
N THR A 135 1.77 22.90 1.80
CA THR A 135 2.21 24.31 1.85
C THR A 135 1.98 24.90 3.26
N PRO A 136 2.68 25.99 3.65
CA PRO A 136 3.21 26.19 4.99
C PRO A 136 2.26 26.84 5.98
N ILE A 137 2.58 26.61 7.26
CA ILE A 137 1.98 27.21 8.45
C ILE A 137 2.09 28.74 8.38
N GLU A 138 0.95 29.41 8.24
CA GLU A 138 0.73 30.76 8.75
C GLU A 138 -0.55 30.74 9.59
N VAL A 139 -0.43 31.33 10.77
CA VAL A 139 -1.48 31.48 11.77
C VAL A 139 -2.59 32.41 11.27
N ASN A 140 -3.84 32.09 11.59
CA ASN A 140 -4.94 33.00 11.96
C ASN A 140 -6.30 32.66 11.29
N ASP A 141 -7.30 32.48 12.16
CA ASP A 141 -8.76 32.66 12.01
C ASP A 141 -9.61 31.90 10.97
N GLU A 142 -10.64 31.25 11.53
CA GLU A 142 -11.99 31.00 11.00
C GLU A 142 -12.13 30.17 9.72
N ILE A 143 -12.40 28.87 9.90
CA ILE A 143 -12.90 28.00 8.82
C ILE A 143 -14.39 27.76 9.05
N GLU A 144 -15.25 28.54 8.40
CA GLU A 144 -16.61 28.12 8.08
C GLU A 144 -16.50 26.88 7.19
N SER A 145 -16.70 25.71 7.79
CA SER A 145 -16.77 24.43 7.11
C SER A 145 -18.12 24.31 6.39
N SER A 146 -18.22 24.92 5.23
CA SER A 146 -19.27 24.63 4.25
C SER A 146 -18.80 23.48 3.37
N ASP A 147 -19.15 22.25 3.74
CA ASP A 147 -18.97 21.06 2.88
C ASP A 147 -20.17 20.11 3.07
N GLU A 148 -21.24 20.51 2.39
CA GLU A 148 -22.17 19.73 1.57
C GLU A 148 -22.01 18.19 1.58
N ASP A 149 -22.83 17.52 2.39
CA ASP A 149 -23.76 16.43 2.06
C ASP A 149 -23.32 15.31 1.08
N GLY A 150 -22.12 14.74 1.27
CA GLY A 150 -21.68 13.55 0.52
C GLY A 150 -21.57 12.24 1.32
N LEU A 151 -21.64 12.30 2.65
CA LEU A 151 -21.42 11.12 3.50
C LEU A 151 -22.75 10.49 3.92
N PRO A 152 -22.88 9.15 3.86
CA PRO A 152 -24.05 8.49 4.40
C PRO A 152 -24.18 8.84 5.89
N PRO A 153 -25.41 9.10 6.38
CA PRO A 153 -25.63 9.38 7.80
C PRO A 153 -25.02 8.27 8.66
N LEU A 154 -24.18 8.67 9.63
CA LEU A 154 -23.59 7.72 10.57
C LEU A 154 -24.71 7.05 11.38
N GLU A 155 -24.69 5.72 11.46
CA GLU A 155 -25.63 4.98 12.30
C GLU A 155 -25.41 5.32 13.78
N ALA A 156 -26.49 5.66 14.48
CA ALA A 156 -26.42 6.02 15.88
C ALA A 156 -26.06 4.79 16.75
N ASN A 157 -25.00 4.90 17.55
CA ASN A 157 -24.60 3.84 18.48
C ASN A 157 -25.60 3.76 19.67
N LEU A 158 -26.46 2.75 19.66
CA LEU A 158 -27.50 2.53 20.66
C LEU A 158 -26.99 1.92 21.98
N ASN A 159 -25.70 1.56 22.08
CA ASN A 159 -25.09 1.04 23.31
C ASN A 159 -24.69 2.15 24.29
N ARG A 160 -24.96 3.43 23.98
CA ARG A 160 -24.74 4.54 24.91
C ARG A 160 -25.87 4.56 25.96
N ILE A 161 -25.55 4.12 27.17
CA ILE A 161 -26.40 4.27 28.36
C ILE A 161 -26.63 5.78 28.56
N ARG A 162 -27.87 6.24 28.38
CA ARG A 162 -28.22 7.65 28.64
C ARG A 162 -28.18 7.88 30.15
N PRO A 163 -27.33 8.79 30.67
CA PRO A 163 -27.45 9.19 32.06
C PRO A 163 -28.81 9.87 32.28
N PHE A 164 -29.43 9.56 33.41
CA PHE A 164 -30.73 10.09 33.83
C PHE A 164 -30.68 11.62 33.90
N GLU A 165 -31.56 12.31 33.16
CA GLU A 165 -31.76 13.75 33.27
C GLU A 165 -32.39 14.06 34.63
N LEU A 166 -31.62 14.66 35.53
CA LEU A 166 -32.16 15.31 36.72
C LEU A 166 -33.02 16.49 36.26
N GLN A 167 -34.34 16.36 36.42
CA GLN A 167 -35.28 17.46 36.23
C GLN A 167 -34.88 18.61 37.16
N SER A 168 -34.41 19.73 36.60
CA SER A 168 -34.21 20.95 37.37
C SER A 168 -35.59 21.51 37.71
N ASP A 169 -35.91 21.54 39.00
CA ASP A 169 -37.13 22.08 39.57
C ASP A 169 -37.38 23.50 39.03
N ARG A 170 -38.55 23.70 38.40
CA ARG A 170 -39.06 25.03 38.08
C ARG A 170 -39.50 25.68 39.39
N GLU A 171 -38.73 26.64 39.90
CA GLU A 171 -39.26 27.64 40.83
C GLU A 171 -40.28 28.48 40.08
N SER A 172 -41.56 28.28 40.43
CA SER A 172 -42.69 29.06 39.93
C SER A 172 -43.00 30.12 40.99
N ASP A 173 -42.44 31.31 40.85
CA ASP A 173 -42.76 32.45 41.73
C ASP A 173 -44.11 33.06 41.29
N SER A 174 -45.14 32.84 42.09
CA SER A 174 -46.51 33.25 41.83
C SER A 174 -46.80 34.57 42.54
N GLY A 175 -46.60 35.70 41.86
CA GLY A 175 -47.03 37.01 42.35
C GLY A 175 -48.56 37.16 42.32
N SER A 176 -49.17 37.43 43.47
CA SER A 176 -50.56 37.91 43.53
C SER A 176 -50.62 39.27 44.23
N ASP A 177 -50.94 40.30 43.45
CA ASP A 177 -51.49 41.58 43.90
C ASP A 177 -52.93 41.38 44.42
N THR A 178 -53.26 41.97 45.57
CA THR A 178 -54.64 42.35 45.89
C THR A 178 -54.69 43.68 46.65
N ASP A 179 -55.62 44.50 46.16
CA ASP A 179 -56.07 45.87 46.47
C ASP A 179 -56.26 46.23 47.96
#